data_AF-A0AAX2AD25-F1
#
_entry.id   AF-A0AAX2AD25-F1
#
_cell.length_a   1.000
_cell.length_b   1.000
_cell.length_c   1.000
_cell.angle_alpha   90.00
_cell.angle_beta   90.00
_cell.angle_gamma   90.00
#
_symmetry.space_group_name_H-M   'P 1'
#
loop_
_entity.id
_entity.type
_entity.pdbx_description
1 polymer ?
#
loop_
_entity_poly.entity_id
_entity_poly.type
_entity_poly.pdbx_seq_one_letter_code
_entity_poly.pdbx_strand_id
1 'polypeptide(L)'
;MNFNTILGNRDFIEYLRGKKASFLLSCAVTKTAQIPGISQAGIPGKMYLTPTLDAEFLATSEVRSLDNIATTTKGIPTPALITRAVHELKAFENLEFLNLGFEVMPKIDYFKIYDFNIKPSENIKDGANIDALTLFQKAVEFGQNYKSSSEYTILAETIPAGTTTATATALALGYDCKEFFSSSFKDAPKGLKDEVIQTALSKITPSMDIFERLSLVSDNMIIFNAGFILGLQASKHKLILAGGTQMASVLLVVNSILKTMGGQIDSSILALCTTKWIAQDTNANIKALLELLDFKINAYNANFDFASSKSEVLKLYDKGEAKEGVGAGGALIYACINGLQKDEIIKKIENFLGE
;
A
#
# COMPACT_ATOMS: atom_id res chain seq x y z
N MET A 1 17.84 -4.74 -14.18
CA MET A 1 17.45 -4.17 -12.86
C MET A 1 17.74 -5.21 -11.78
N ASN A 2 18.03 -4.81 -10.53
CA ASN A 2 18.27 -5.72 -9.40
C ASN A 2 17.36 -5.37 -8.21
N PHE A 3 17.36 -6.22 -7.18
CA PHE A 3 16.74 -5.94 -5.89
C PHE A 3 17.73 -6.19 -4.75
N ASN A 4 17.52 -5.50 -3.63
CA ASN A 4 18.31 -5.65 -2.41
C ASN A 4 17.44 -6.27 -1.30
N THR A 5 18.08 -7.03 -0.42
CA THR A 5 17.46 -7.54 0.81
C THR A 5 17.54 -6.49 1.90
N ILE A 6 16.39 -6.13 2.48
CA ILE A 6 16.28 -5.28 3.68
C ILE A 6 16.40 -6.16 4.93
N LEU A 7 15.60 -7.23 4.98
CA LEU A 7 15.57 -8.24 6.06
C LEU A 7 15.27 -9.63 5.48
N GLY A 8 15.61 -10.68 6.23
CA GLY A 8 15.31 -12.07 5.87
C GLY A 8 16.29 -12.65 4.85
N ASN A 9 15.83 -13.68 4.12
CA ASN A 9 16.66 -14.46 3.20
C ASN A 9 16.27 -14.18 1.74
N ARG A 10 17.26 -14.00 0.86
CA ARG A 10 17.08 -13.83 -0.59
C ARG A 10 16.33 -14.99 -1.25
N ASP A 11 16.41 -16.20 -0.70
CA ASP A 11 15.82 -17.43 -1.26
C ASP A 11 14.31 -17.31 -1.51
N PHE A 12 13.56 -16.57 -0.68
CA PHE A 12 12.11 -16.42 -0.88
C PHE A 12 11.79 -15.73 -2.22
N ILE A 13 12.48 -14.64 -2.56
CA ILE A 13 12.25 -13.94 -3.84
C ILE A 13 12.83 -14.72 -5.01
N GLU A 14 13.98 -15.37 -4.85
CA GLU A 14 14.53 -16.22 -5.90
C GLU A 14 13.63 -17.44 -6.18
N TYR A 15 12.98 -18.00 -5.17
CA TYR A 15 11.95 -19.04 -5.34
C TYR A 15 10.76 -18.57 -6.20
N LEU A 16 10.44 -17.28 -6.19
CA LEU A 16 9.33 -16.70 -6.98
C LEU A 16 9.74 -16.34 -8.42
N ARG A 17 11.02 -16.46 -8.78
CA ARG A 17 11.54 -16.15 -10.11
C ARG A 17 10.81 -16.95 -11.20
N GLY A 18 10.31 -16.24 -12.21
CA GLY A 18 9.58 -16.81 -13.35
C GLY A 18 8.16 -17.34 -13.05
N LYS A 19 7.70 -17.29 -11.80
CA LYS A 19 6.36 -17.75 -11.41
C LYS A 19 5.28 -16.71 -11.71
N LYS A 20 4.04 -17.17 -11.89
CA LYS A 20 2.91 -16.28 -12.15
C LYS A 20 2.40 -15.67 -10.86
N ALA A 21 2.04 -14.40 -10.93
CA ALA A 21 1.50 -13.63 -9.80
C ALA A 21 0.11 -13.10 -10.14
N SER A 22 -0.83 -13.21 -9.21
CA SER A 22 -2.03 -12.37 -9.21
C SER A 22 -1.71 -11.05 -8.51
N PHE A 23 -2.20 -9.93 -9.03
CA PHE A 23 -2.06 -8.63 -8.41
C PHE A 23 -3.41 -8.21 -7.82
N LEU A 24 -3.42 -7.96 -6.51
CA LEU A 24 -4.62 -7.64 -5.75
C LEU A 24 -4.45 -6.25 -5.12
N LEU A 25 -5.26 -5.28 -5.55
CA LEU A 25 -5.17 -3.90 -5.09
C LEU A 25 -6.24 -3.59 -4.03
N SER A 26 -5.82 -3.35 -2.80
CA SER A 26 -6.67 -2.83 -1.72
C SER A 26 -6.99 -1.36 -1.97
N CYS A 27 -8.24 -1.07 -2.35
CA CYS A 27 -8.70 0.28 -2.69
C CYS A 27 -9.54 0.85 -1.55
N ALA A 28 -9.02 1.87 -0.86
CA ALA A 28 -9.70 2.45 0.30
C ALA A 28 -9.68 3.97 0.28
N VAL A 29 -10.75 4.58 0.77
CA VAL A 29 -10.84 6.02 1.03
C VAL A 29 -10.95 6.25 2.54
N THR A 30 -10.20 7.23 3.03
CA THR A 30 -10.39 7.83 4.35
C THR A 30 -10.69 9.31 4.20
N LYS A 31 -11.68 9.83 4.93
CA LYS A 31 -11.94 11.27 4.98
C LYS A 31 -10.82 12.06 5.63
N THR A 32 -9.86 11.40 6.28
CA THR A 32 -8.60 12.03 6.70
C THR A 32 -7.92 12.73 5.52
N ALA A 33 -8.02 12.19 4.30
CA ALA A 33 -7.46 12.78 3.09
C ALA A 33 -8.13 14.12 2.67
N GLN A 34 -9.29 14.47 3.25
CA GLN A 34 -9.96 15.74 2.99
C GLN A 34 -9.32 16.91 3.76
N ILE A 35 -8.45 16.62 4.74
CA ILE A 35 -7.69 17.66 5.44
C ILE A 35 -6.72 18.32 4.44
N PRO A 36 -6.83 19.63 4.18
CA PRO A 36 -5.94 20.31 3.24
C PRO A 36 -4.47 20.15 3.63
N GLY A 37 -3.64 19.70 2.68
CA GLY A 37 -2.20 19.53 2.89
C GLY A 37 -1.77 18.24 3.60
N ILE A 38 -2.70 17.35 3.96
CA ILE A 38 -2.36 16.08 4.64
C ILE A 38 -1.72 15.05 3.71
N SER A 39 -1.98 15.14 2.40
CA SER A 39 -1.52 14.19 1.39
C SER A 39 -1.29 14.88 0.05
N GLN A 40 -0.41 14.32 -0.78
CA GLN A 40 -0.27 14.64 -2.21
C GLN A 40 -0.80 13.52 -3.12
N ALA A 41 -1.32 12.43 -2.54
CA ALA A 41 -1.79 11.27 -3.28
C ALA A 41 -3.15 11.57 -3.91
N GLY A 42 -3.13 12.32 -5.02
CA GLY A 42 -4.31 12.67 -5.78
C GLY A 42 -4.43 14.14 -6.12
N ILE A 43 -5.56 14.44 -6.75
CA ILE A 43 -5.92 15.79 -7.16
C ILE A 43 -6.48 16.54 -5.93
N PRO A 44 -5.97 17.73 -5.59
CA PRO A 44 -6.53 18.55 -4.51
C PRO A 44 -8.04 18.76 -4.68
N GLY A 45 -8.81 18.51 -3.61
CA GLY A 45 -10.29 18.57 -3.63
C GLY A 45 -10.99 17.36 -4.26
N LYS A 46 -10.24 16.39 -4.83
CA LYS A 46 -10.77 15.15 -5.41
C LYS A 46 -10.00 13.89 -4.97
N MET A 47 -9.31 13.93 -3.82
CA MET A 47 -8.51 12.79 -3.36
C MET A 47 -9.33 11.51 -3.14
N TYR A 48 -10.64 11.63 -2.84
CA TYR A 48 -11.54 10.48 -2.77
C TYR A 48 -11.61 9.67 -4.07
N LEU A 49 -11.29 10.28 -5.22
CA LEU A 49 -11.22 9.59 -6.51
C LEU A 49 -9.90 8.85 -6.72
N THR A 50 -8.83 9.14 -5.96
CA THR A 50 -7.51 8.55 -6.23
C THR A 50 -7.54 7.01 -6.33
N PRO A 51 -8.13 6.27 -5.37
CA PRO A 51 -8.24 4.81 -5.50
C PRO A 51 -8.96 4.39 -6.78
N THR A 52 -10.03 5.10 -7.15
CA THR A 52 -10.84 4.83 -8.34
C THR A 52 -10.01 5.02 -9.61
N LEU A 53 -9.29 6.14 -9.70
CA LEU A 53 -8.48 6.49 -10.86
C LEU A 53 -7.25 5.57 -10.99
N ASP A 54 -6.62 5.21 -9.87
CA ASP A 54 -5.52 4.24 -9.86
C ASP A 54 -6.00 2.86 -10.32
N ALA A 55 -7.19 2.41 -9.88
CA ALA A 55 -7.77 1.15 -10.33
C ALA A 55 -8.10 1.15 -11.83
N GLU A 56 -8.73 2.22 -12.33
CA GLU A 56 -9.01 2.41 -13.76
C GLU A 56 -7.73 2.42 -14.59
N PHE A 57 -6.73 3.18 -14.15
CA PHE A 57 -5.46 3.30 -14.85
C PHE A 57 -4.68 1.98 -14.85
N LEU A 58 -4.64 1.27 -13.71
CA LEU A 58 -3.99 -0.03 -13.64
C LEU A 58 -4.66 -1.06 -14.54
N ALA A 59 -6.00 -1.04 -14.63
CA ALA A 59 -6.77 -1.96 -15.46
C ALA A 59 -6.64 -1.64 -16.96
N THR A 60 -6.68 -0.36 -17.34
CA THR A 60 -6.97 0.06 -18.72
C THR A 60 -6.01 1.09 -19.33
N SER A 61 -5.03 1.58 -18.56
CA SER A 61 -4.19 2.74 -18.93
C SER A 61 -4.98 4.04 -19.14
N GLU A 62 -6.22 4.10 -18.68
CA GLU A 62 -7.11 5.26 -18.81
C GLU A 62 -7.71 5.64 -17.46
N VAL A 63 -8.00 6.93 -17.28
CA VAL A 63 -8.80 7.45 -16.15
C VAL A 63 -10.17 7.85 -16.68
N ARG A 64 -11.23 7.20 -16.21
CA ARG A 64 -12.59 7.26 -16.78
C ARG A 64 -13.61 7.91 -15.84
N SER A 65 -13.28 8.01 -14.56
CA SER A 65 -14.07 8.68 -13.54
C SER A 65 -13.63 10.12 -13.25
N LEU A 66 -12.63 10.62 -13.98
CA LEU A 66 -12.17 12.00 -13.88
C LEU A 66 -12.72 12.85 -15.03
N ASP A 67 -13.55 13.82 -14.70
CA ASP A 67 -14.02 14.82 -15.67
C ASP A 67 -12.89 15.80 -16.06
N ASN A 68 -12.83 16.20 -17.34
CA ASN A 68 -11.93 17.24 -17.88
C ASN A 68 -10.43 16.99 -17.68
N ILE A 69 -9.94 15.83 -18.13
CA ILE A 69 -8.53 15.38 -18.10
C ILE A 69 -7.54 16.45 -18.60
N ALA A 70 -7.92 17.28 -19.58
CA ALA A 70 -7.04 18.30 -20.18
C ALA A 70 -6.51 19.37 -19.19
N THR A 71 -7.08 19.46 -17.98
CA THR A 71 -6.71 20.48 -16.97
C THR A 71 -5.84 19.96 -15.82
N THR A 72 -5.51 18.66 -15.77
CA THR A 72 -4.81 18.05 -14.63
C THR A 72 -3.30 17.91 -14.81
N THR A 73 -2.66 18.88 -15.48
CA THR A 73 -1.21 18.87 -15.77
C THR A 73 -0.32 19.28 -14.59
N LYS A 74 -0.87 19.51 -13.39
CA LYS A 74 -0.12 19.90 -12.20
C LYS A 74 -0.14 18.80 -11.16
N GLY A 75 0.93 18.04 -11.05
CA GLY A 75 1.09 17.03 -10.01
C GLY A 75 2.25 16.09 -10.29
N ILE A 76 2.64 15.35 -9.26
CA ILE A 76 3.63 14.29 -9.37
C ILE A 76 2.89 13.04 -9.85
N PRO A 77 3.30 12.41 -10.95
CA PRO A 77 2.58 11.31 -11.55
C PRO A 77 2.39 10.16 -10.57
N THR A 78 1.24 9.48 -10.65
CA THR A 78 0.91 8.37 -9.74
C THR A 78 1.90 7.21 -9.88
N PRO A 79 2.27 6.53 -8.78
CA PRO A 79 3.02 5.27 -8.83
C PRO A 79 2.32 4.17 -9.65
N ALA A 80 1.00 4.29 -9.91
CA ALA A 80 0.27 3.37 -10.79
C ALA A 80 0.89 3.26 -12.19
N LEU A 81 1.60 4.31 -12.66
CA LEU A 81 2.37 4.28 -13.91
C LEU A 81 3.42 3.18 -13.91
N ILE A 82 4.13 3.00 -12.80
CA ILE A 82 5.16 1.97 -12.65
C ILE A 82 4.51 0.59 -12.71
N THR A 83 3.48 0.38 -11.90
CA THR A 83 2.77 -0.92 -11.83
C THR A 83 2.14 -1.29 -13.17
N ARG A 84 1.51 -0.32 -13.85
CA ARG A 84 0.91 -0.53 -15.18
C ARG A 84 1.98 -0.79 -16.25
N ALA A 85 3.09 -0.07 -16.23
CA ALA A 85 4.19 -0.30 -17.16
C ALA A 85 4.75 -1.72 -17.02
N VAL A 86 4.94 -2.18 -15.78
CA VAL A 86 5.33 -3.56 -15.50
C VAL A 86 4.28 -4.53 -16.05
N HIS A 87 2.98 -4.30 -15.78
CA HIS A 87 1.92 -5.18 -16.27
C HIS A 87 1.88 -5.28 -17.81
N GLU A 88 2.05 -4.17 -18.54
CA GLU A 88 2.05 -4.21 -20.01
C GLU A 88 3.32 -4.84 -20.60
N LEU A 89 4.46 -4.77 -19.93
CA LEU A 89 5.71 -5.42 -20.35
C LEU A 89 5.76 -6.90 -19.95
N LYS A 90 5.23 -7.23 -18.78
CA LYS A 90 5.11 -8.57 -18.23
C LYS A 90 3.83 -8.66 -17.40
N ALA A 91 2.79 -9.22 -18.00
CA ALA A 91 1.49 -9.31 -17.36
C ALA A 91 1.52 -10.15 -16.09
N PHE A 92 0.97 -9.57 -15.02
CA PHE A 92 0.39 -10.35 -13.92
C PHE A 92 -0.70 -11.26 -14.50
N GLU A 93 -0.89 -12.44 -13.90
CA GLU A 93 -1.89 -13.41 -14.36
C GLU A 93 -3.30 -12.85 -14.22
N ASN A 94 -3.57 -12.15 -13.11
CA ASN A 94 -4.84 -11.49 -12.84
C ASN A 94 -4.60 -10.09 -12.26
N LEU A 95 -5.47 -9.15 -12.60
CA LEU A 95 -5.64 -7.88 -11.90
C LEU A 95 -6.97 -7.92 -11.16
N GLU A 96 -6.93 -7.84 -9.84
CA GLU A 96 -8.09 -7.93 -8.96
C GLU A 96 -8.11 -6.73 -7.99
N PHE A 97 -9.30 -6.31 -7.59
CA PHE A 97 -9.49 -5.13 -6.75
C PHE A 97 -10.33 -5.48 -5.52
N LEU A 98 -9.90 -5.04 -4.34
CA LEU A 98 -10.70 -5.12 -3.12
C LEU A 98 -11.39 -3.76 -2.91
N ASN A 99 -12.72 -3.73 -2.97
CA ASN A 99 -13.48 -2.54 -2.60
C ASN A 99 -13.54 -2.43 -1.07
N LEU A 100 -12.61 -1.66 -0.50
CA LEU A 100 -12.53 -1.39 0.94
C LEU A 100 -13.09 -0.01 1.29
N GLY A 101 -14.02 0.49 0.47
CA GLY A 101 -14.63 1.81 0.64
C GLY A 101 -14.26 2.77 -0.49
N PHE A 102 -14.50 2.37 -1.74
CA PHE A 102 -14.60 3.34 -2.82
C PHE A 102 -15.71 4.36 -2.51
N GLU A 103 -15.44 5.64 -2.75
CA GLU A 103 -16.50 6.66 -2.78
C GLU A 103 -17.15 6.72 -4.17
N VAL A 104 -16.37 6.46 -5.23
CA VAL A 104 -16.84 6.30 -6.60
C VAL A 104 -16.31 4.98 -7.15
N MET A 105 -17.19 4.15 -7.70
CA MET A 105 -16.77 2.87 -8.30
C MET A 105 -15.97 3.09 -9.59
N PRO A 106 -14.88 2.34 -9.82
CA PRO A 106 -14.10 2.45 -11.05
C PRO A 106 -14.92 1.94 -12.24
N LYS A 107 -14.83 2.64 -13.37
CA LYS A 107 -15.51 2.29 -14.63
C LYS A 107 -14.66 1.29 -15.44
N ILE A 108 -14.53 0.09 -14.89
CA ILE A 108 -13.77 -1.02 -15.48
C ILE A 108 -14.68 -2.22 -15.70
N ASP A 109 -14.58 -2.83 -16.88
CA ASP A 109 -15.34 -4.03 -17.26
C ASP A 109 -14.44 -5.26 -17.21
N TYR A 110 -15.00 -6.44 -16.94
CA TYR A 110 -14.33 -7.75 -16.93
C TYR A 110 -13.27 -7.97 -15.83
N PHE A 111 -12.91 -6.95 -15.06
CA PHE A 111 -12.03 -7.08 -13.90
C PHE A 111 -12.79 -7.50 -12.66
N LYS A 112 -12.16 -8.33 -11.83
CA LYS A 112 -12.76 -8.80 -10.59
C LYS A 112 -12.64 -7.72 -9.51
N ILE A 113 -13.78 -7.23 -9.04
CA ILE A 113 -13.89 -6.39 -7.87
C ILE A 113 -14.57 -7.20 -6.77
N TYR A 114 -13.85 -7.47 -5.69
CA TYR A 114 -14.43 -8.06 -4.49
C TYR A 114 -15.09 -6.95 -3.68
N ASP A 115 -16.42 -6.99 -3.59
CA ASP A 115 -17.20 -6.04 -2.80
C ASP A 115 -17.62 -6.64 -1.46
N PHE A 116 -17.38 -5.87 -0.40
CA PHE A 116 -17.61 -6.26 0.98
C PHE A 116 -18.68 -5.39 1.65
N ASN A 117 -19.29 -4.47 0.90
CA ASN A 117 -20.19 -3.42 1.38
C ASN A 117 -19.54 -2.55 2.47
N ILE A 118 -18.27 -2.19 2.27
CA ILE A 118 -17.48 -1.33 3.17
C ILE A 118 -17.63 0.11 2.68
N LYS A 119 -17.84 1.04 3.61
CA LYS A 119 -17.86 2.49 3.32
C LYS A 119 -16.48 3.10 3.61
N PRO A 120 -16.13 4.24 2.97
CA PRO A 120 -14.96 5.03 3.37
C PRO A 120 -14.90 5.26 4.88
N SER A 121 -13.70 5.24 5.47
CA SER A 121 -13.54 5.61 6.88
C SER A 121 -13.66 7.11 7.09
N GLU A 122 -14.10 7.52 8.27
CA GLU A 122 -14.17 8.93 8.65
C GLU A 122 -12.77 9.49 8.93
N ASN A 123 -12.71 10.78 9.26
CA ASN A 123 -11.46 11.46 9.58
C ASN A 123 -10.95 11.00 10.96
N ILE A 124 -9.71 10.51 11.05
CA ILE A 124 -9.13 10.08 12.34
C ILE A 124 -9.04 11.22 13.37
N LYS A 125 -9.03 12.49 12.92
CA LYS A 125 -9.11 13.65 13.81
C LYS A 125 -10.42 13.67 14.60
N ASP A 126 -11.50 13.14 14.04
CA ASP A 126 -12.84 13.07 14.67
C ASP A 126 -13.15 11.64 15.16
N GLY A 127 -12.40 10.66 14.67
CA GLY A 127 -12.58 9.22 14.89
C GLY A 127 -12.91 8.54 13.56
N ALA A 128 -12.19 7.47 13.21
CA ALA A 128 -12.34 6.77 11.93
C ALA A 128 -13.71 6.10 11.75
N ASN A 129 -14.43 5.84 12.85
CA ASN A 129 -15.77 5.25 12.90
C ASN A 129 -15.87 3.92 12.13
N ILE A 130 -14.87 3.05 12.29
CA ILE A 130 -14.81 1.74 11.65
C ILE A 130 -15.29 0.68 12.63
N ASP A 131 -16.20 -0.20 12.23
CA ASP A 131 -16.44 -1.46 12.96
C ASP A 131 -15.26 -2.42 12.73
N ALA A 132 -14.18 -2.18 13.47
CA ALA A 132 -12.89 -2.80 13.23
C ALA A 132 -12.90 -4.32 13.40
N LEU A 133 -13.64 -4.84 14.39
CA LEU A 133 -13.75 -6.28 14.63
C LEU A 133 -14.49 -6.97 13.48
N THR A 134 -15.65 -6.44 13.09
CA THR A 134 -16.43 -7.00 11.98
C THR A 134 -15.66 -6.93 10.67
N LEU A 135 -14.98 -5.80 10.40
CA LEU A 135 -14.13 -5.64 9.22
C LEU A 135 -13.00 -6.67 9.20
N PHE A 136 -12.30 -6.84 10.32
CA PHE A 136 -11.22 -7.81 10.46
C PHE A 136 -11.73 -9.24 10.25
N GLN A 137 -12.84 -9.63 10.87
CA GLN A 137 -13.43 -10.96 10.72
C GLN A 137 -13.82 -11.26 9.27
N LYS A 138 -14.44 -10.28 8.59
CA LYS A 138 -14.78 -10.39 7.17
C LYS A 138 -13.53 -10.63 6.31
N ALA A 139 -12.43 -9.95 6.63
CA ALA A 139 -11.16 -10.12 5.92
C ALA A 139 -10.50 -11.49 6.20
N VAL A 140 -10.59 -11.99 7.43
CA VAL A 140 -10.15 -13.36 7.78
C VAL A 140 -10.94 -14.40 6.99
N GLU A 141 -12.27 -14.29 6.96
CA GLU A 141 -13.13 -15.18 6.18
C GLU A 141 -12.79 -15.12 4.69
N PHE A 142 -12.58 -13.92 4.15
CA PHE A 142 -12.15 -13.75 2.77
C PHE A 142 -10.79 -14.42 2.52
N GLY A 143 -9.80 -14.21 3.40
CA GLY A 143 -8.47 -14.81 3.28
C GLY A 143 -8.48 -16.33 3.35
N GLN A 144 -9.31 -16.92 4.21
CA GLN A 144 -9.49 -18.37 4.31
C GLN A 144 -10.06 -18.99 3.03
N ASN A 145 -10.92 -18.25 2.33
CA ASN A 145 -11.58 -18.69 1.11
C ASN A 145 -10.91 -18.18 -0.17
N TYR A 146 -9.85 -17.36 -0.05
CA TYR A 146 -9.17 -16.79 -1.19
C TYR A 146 -8.44 -17.88 -1.97
N LYS A 147 -8.83 -18.03 -3.24
CA LYS A 147 -8.24 -18.97 -4.18
C LYS A 147 -7.65 -18.19 -5.34
N SER A 148 -6.35 -18.35 -5.55
CA SER A 148 -5.66 -17.86 -6.74
C SER A 148 -5.19 -19.05 -7.57
N SER A 149 -5.26 -18.92 -8.89
CA SER A 149 -4.63 -19.87 -9.83
C SER A 149 -3.14 -19.59 -10.01
N SER A 150 -2.64 -18.47 -9.50
CA SER A 150 -1.22 -18.09 -9.53
C SER A 150 -0.45 -18.74 -8.39
N GLU A 151 0.88 -18.85 -8.51
CA GLU A 151 1.71 -19.41 -7.44
C GLU A 151 1.91 -18.47 -6.24
N TYR A 152 1.63 -17.17 -6.41
CA TYR A 152 1.65 -16.16 -5.35
C TYR A 152 0.77 -14.97 -5.70
N THR A 153 0.44 -14.17 -4.69
CA THR A 153 -0.29 -12.91 -4.84
C THR A 153 0.56 -11.73 -4.41
N ILE A 154 0.50 -10.64 -5.16
CA ILE A 154 1.04 -9.34 -4.80
C ILE A 154 -0.14 -8.50 -4.28
N LEU A 155 -0.19 -8.29 -2.97
CA LEU A 155 -1.19 -7.45 -2.31
C LEU A 155 -0.66 -6.02 -2.21
N ALA A 156 -1.29 -5.11 -2.94
CA ALA A 156 -0.96 -3.71 -3.00
C ALA A 156 -2.01 -2.84 -2.31
N GLU A 157 -1.73 -1.55 -2.15
CA GLU A 157 -2.68 -0.57 -1.63
C GLU A 157 -2.73 0.70 -2.48
N THR A 158 -3.90 1.33 -2.50
CA THR A 158 -4.07 2.74 -2.85
C THR A 158 -5.02 3.38 -1.84
N ILE A 159 -4.45 4.23 -0.97
CA ILE A 159 -5.20 5.04 -0.03
C ILE A 159 -4.52 6.40 0.20
N PRO A 160 -5.17 7.51 -0.19
CA PRO A 160 -4.73 8.85 0.20
C PRO A 160 -4.71 9.04 1.71
N ALA A 161 -3.72 9.77 2.22
CA ALA A 161 -3.43 9.91 3.66
C ALA A 161 -3.11 8.60 4.42
N GLY A 162 -2.87 7.49 3.72
CA GLY A 162 -2.56 6.19 4.33
C GLY A 162 -1.33 6.18 5.23
N THR A 163 -0.32 7.03 4.97
CA THR A 163 0.84 7.14 5.87
C THR A 163 0.49 7.79 7.21
N THR A 164 -0.57 8.60 7.29
CA THR A 164 -1.04 9.25 8.51
C THR A 164 -1.81 8.27 9.38
N THR A 165 -2.77 7.55 8.79
CA THR A 165 -3.53 6.48 9.46
C THR A 165 -2.61 5.33 9.88
N ALA A 166 -1.60 4.98 9.06
CA ALA A 166 -0.59 3.98 9.41
C ALA A 166 0.24 4.36 10.62
N THR A 167 0.69 5.62 10.72
CA THR A 167 1.40 6.13 11.90
C THR A 167 0.49 6.14 13.12
N ALA A 168 -0.72 6.71 13.02
CA ALA A 168 -1.66 6.75 14.13
C ALA A 168 -2.01 5.35 14.66
N THR A 169 -2.21 4.39 13.75
CA THR A 169 -2.46 2.98 14.08
C THR A 169 -1.33 2.39 14.90
N ALA A 170 -0.08 2.48 14.43
CA ALA A 170 1.05 1.90 15.14
C ALA A 170 1.26 2.53 16.53
N LEU A 171 1.11 3.86 16.64
CA LEU A 171 1.23 4.56 17.92
C LEU A 171 0.10 4.18 18.90
N ALA A 172 -1.14 4.05 18.42
CA ALA A 172 -2.27 3.64 19.26
C ALA A 172 -2.13 2.22 19.80
N LEU A 173 -1.43 1.34 19.06
CA LEU A 173 -1.08 -0.02 19.48
C LEU A 173 0.15 -0.07 20.40
N GLY A 174 0.76 1.07 20.72
CA GLY A 174 1.83 1.18 21.69
C GLY A 174 3.25 1.01 21.13
N TYR A 175 3.44 1.03 19.81
CA TYR A 175 4.79 1.04 19.23
C TYR A 175 5.39 2.44 19.28
N ASP A 176 6.61 2.58 19.81
CA ASP A 176 7.39 3.82 19.75
C ASP A 176 8.15 3.90 18.43
N CYS A 177 7.46 4.36 17.37
CA CYS A 177 7.99 4.29 16.01
C CYS A 177 7.55 5.46 15.12
N LYS A 178 7.13 6.59 15.71
CA LYS A 178 6.61 7.76 14.99
C LYS A 178 7.54 8.20 13.86
N GLU A 179 8.84 8.33 14.18
CA GLU A 179 9.87 8.83 13.26
C GLU A 179 10.27 7.80 12.18
N PHE A 180 9.71 6.60 12.19
CA PHE A 180 10.04 5.57 11.20
C PHE A 180 9.08 5.55 10.00
N PHE A 181 7.99 6.31 10.04
CA PHE A 181 6.99 6.36 8.97
C PHE A 181 7.35 7.34 7.86
N SER A 182 7.15 6.94 6.61
CA SER A 182 7.41 7.79 5.45
C SER A 182 6.25 8.75 5.16
N SER A 183 6.47 9.61 4.18
CA SER A 183 5.54 10.61 3.65
C SER A 183 5.67 10.67 2.13
N SER A 184 4.57 11.00 1.45
CA SER A 184 4.57 11.27 0.00
C SER A 184 5.34 12.55 -0.35
N PHE A 185 5.47 13.47 0.62
CA PHE A 185 6.20 14.72 0.49
C PHE A 185 7.70 14.49 0.72
N LYS A 186 8.53 15.24 -0.02
CA LYS A 186 9.96 15.39 0.29
C LYS A 186 10.15 15.99 1.68
N ASP A 187 9.56 17.16 1.90
CA ASP A 187 9.51 17.85 3.19
C ASP A 187 8.10 17.71 3.74
N ALA A 188 7.85 16.66 4.53
CA ALA A 188 6.54 16.49 5.16
C ALA A 188 6.19 17.73 5.97
N PRO A 189 4.95 18.27 5.90
CA PRO A 189 4.50 19.32 6.80
C PRO A 189 4.42 18.73 8.22
N LYS A 190 5.55 18.71 8.91
CA LYS A 190 5.72 18.01 10.21
C LYS A 190 4.67 18.46 11.22
N GLY A 191 4.24 19.73 11.18
CA GLY A 191 3.21 20.25 12.07
C GLY A 191 1.81 19.66 11.86
N LEU A 192 1.33 19.58 10.62
CA LEU A 192 -0.07 19.18 10.36
C LEU A 192 -0.29 17.69 10.59
N LYS A 193 0.61 16.84 10.07
CA LYS A 193 0.50 15.39 10.25
C LYS A 193 0.54 15.03 11.73
N ASP A 194 1.43 15.67 12.48
CA ASP A 194 1.56 15.46 13.92
C ASP A 194 0.32 15.93 14.68
N GLU A 195 -0.24 17.10 14.37
CA GLU A 195 -1.48 17.59 15.01
C GLU A 195 -2.63 16.60 14.82
N VAL A 196 -2.83 16.10 13.59
CA VAL A 196 -3.90 15.15 13.26
C VAL A 196 -3.70 13.84 14.04
N ILE A 197 -2.48 13.30 14.05
CA ILE A 197 -2.15 12.07 14.77
C ILE A 197 -2.35 12.25 16.28
N GLN A 198 -1.83 13.33 16.87
CA GLN A 198 -1.99 13.58 18.31
C GLN A 198 -3.47 13.77 18.69
N THR A 199 -4.25 14.45 17.85
CA THR A 199 -5.70 14.60 18.08
C THR A 199 -6.41 13.25 18.02
N ALA A 200 -6.04 12.37 17.08
CA ALA A 200 -6.58 11.02 17.01
C ALA A 200 -6.20 10.20 18.26
N LEU A 201 -4.92 10.23 18.65
CA LEU A 201 -4.39 9.50 19.81
C LEU A 201 -4.97 9.99 21.15
N SER A 202 -5.36 11.27 21.27
CA SER A 202 -5.99 11.81 22.48
C SER A 202 -7.33 11.12 22.82
N LYS A 203 -7.95 10.43 21.85
CA LYS A 203 -9.17 9.64 22.05
C LYS A 203 -8.90 8.23 22.57
N ILE A 204 -7.64 7.78 22.51
CA ILE A 204 -7.25 6.45 22.94
C ILE A 204 -7.04 6.45 24.45
N THR A 205 -7.69 5.51 25.14
CA THR A 205 -7.50 5.31 26.59
C THR A 205 -6.80 3.97 26.86
N PRO A 206 -6.10 3.82 28.00
CA PRO A 206 -5.44 2.56 28.36
C PRO A 206 -6.38 1.35 28.44
N SER A 207 -7.67 1.56 28.75
CA SER A 207 -8.65 0.49 28.90
C SER A 207 -9.18 -0.07 27.58
N MET A 208 -8.99 0.65 26.46
CA MET A 208 -9.47 0.21 25.16
C MET A 208 -8.72 -1.02 24.68
N ASP A 209 -9.46 -1.99 24.15
CA ASP A 209 -8.91 -3.14 23.46
C ASP A 209 -8.33 -2.76 22.08
N ILE A 210 -7.72 -3.75 21.42
CA ILE A 210 -7.07 -3.55 20.12
C ILE A 210 -8.04 -3.06 19.03
N PHE A 211 -9.26 -3.61 18.96
CA PHE A 211 -10.23 -3.25 17.92
C PHE A 211 -10.91 -1.92 18.23
N GLU A 212 -11.12 -1.59 19.51
CA GLU A 212 -11.57 -0.26 19.95
C GLU A 212 -10.55 0.83 19.61
N ARG A 213 -9.25 0.53 19.66
CA ARG A 213 -8.21 1.48 19.20
C ARG A 213 -8.26 1.64 17.68
N LEU A 214 -8.29 0.53 16.96
CA LEU A 214 -8.31 0.51 15.50
C LEU A 214 -9.54 1.22 14.91
N SER A 215 -10.70 1.09 15.57
CA SER A 215 -11.95 1.75 15.15
C SER A 215 -11.86 3.28 15.13
N LEU A 216 -10.95 3.86 15.91
CA LEU A 216 -10.79 5.31 16.07
C LEU A 216 -9.69 5.91 15.19
N VAL A 217 -8.59 5.19 14.96
CA VAL A 217 -7.37 5.80 14.38
C VAL A 217 -6.87 5.17 13.09
N SER A 218 -7.48 4.07 12.66
CA SER A 218 -7.01 3.31 11.50
C SER A 218 -7.79 3.63 10.23
N ASP A 219 -7.52 2.86 9.19
CA ASP A 219 -8.28 2.85 7.95
C ASP A 219 -8.68 1.41 7.58
N ASN A 220 -9.61 1.30 6.63
CA ASN A 220 -10.12 0.00 6.22
C ASN A 220 -9.04 -0.89 5.59
N MET A 221 -8.08 -0.30 4.87
CA MET A 221 -7.02 -1.06 4.19
C MET A 221 -6.12 -1.75 5.21
N ILE A 222 -5.71 -1.05 6.27
CA ILE A 222 -4.84 -1.62 7.29
C ILE A 222 -5.51 -2.80 8.01
N ILE A 223 -6.74 -2.58 8.49
CA ILE A 223 -7.49 -3.59 9.26
C ILE A 223 -7.82 -4.80 8.38
N PHE A 224 -8.33 -4.55 7.16
CA PHE A 224 -8.69 -5.61 6.25
C PHE A 224 -7.46 -6.42 5.83
N ASN A 225 -6.37 -5.78 5.43
CA ASN A 225 -5.17 -6.50 5.00
C ASN A 225 -4.56 -7.32 6.15
N ALA A 226 -4.66 -6.86 7.41
CA ALA A 226 -4.24 -7.64 8.57
C ALA A 226 -5.07 -8.92 8.75
N GLY A 227 -6.41 -8.82 8.63
CA GLY A 227 -7.29 -9.97 8.67
C GLY A 227 -7.08 -10.93 7.49
N PHE A 228 -6.87 -10.38 6.29
CA PHE A 228 -6.57 -11.16 5.09
C PHE A 228 -5.30 -11.99 5.24
N ILE A 229 -4.21 -11.40 5.76
CA ILE A 229 -2.94 -12.10 6.03
C ILE A 229 -3.15 -13.30 6.97
N LEU A 230 -3.93 -13.11 8.03
CA LEU A 230 -4.23 -14.16 9.01
C LEU A 230 -5.16 -15.24 8.42
N GLY A 231 -6.14 -14.85 7.62
CA GLY A 231 -7.00 -15.79 6.90
C GLY A 231 -6.23 -16.66 5.89
N LEU A 232 -5.27 -16.05 5.17
CA LEU A 232 -4.48 -16.72 4.14
C LEU A 232 -3.55 -17.82 4.69
N GLN A 233 -3.32 -17.85 6.01
CA GLN A 233 -2.60 -18.94 6.67
C GLN A 233 -3.24 -20.31 6.41
N ALA A 234 -4.55 -20.36 6.15
CA ALA A 234 -5.28 -21.60 5.86
C ALA A 234 -4.82 -22.30 4.56
N SER A 235 -4.30 -21.55 3.57
CA SER A 235 -3.89 -22.10 2.26
C SER A 235 -2.38 -22.15 2.05
N LYS A 236 -1.59 -21.51 2.92
CA LYS A 236 -0.13 -21.30 2.77
C LYS A 236 0.25 -20.64 1.43
N HIS A 237 -0.68 -19.91 0.83
CA HIS A 237 -0.45 -19.16 -0.39
C HIS A 237 0.56 -18.06 -0.16
N LYS A 238 1.56 -17.93 -1.04
CA LYS A 238 2.61 -16.93 -0.85
C LYS A 238 2.08 -15.54 -1.15
N LEU A 239 2.42 -14.60 -0.28
CA LEU A 239 1.93 -13.24 -0.33
C LEU A 239 3.10 -12.25 -0.29
N ILE A 240 3.14 -11.39 -1.29
CA ILE A 240 3.98 -10.19 -1.29
C ILE A 240 3.11 -9.01 -0.87
N LEU A 241 3.45 -8.37 0.24
CA LEU A 241 2.91 -7.08 0.63
C LEU A 241 3.68 -6.00 -0.14
N ALA A 242 3.04 -5.42 -1.15
CA ALA A 242 3.61 -4.42 -2.04
C ALA A 242 3.25 -3.01 -1.58
N GLY A 243 4.15 -2.42 -0.81
CA GLY A 243 3.98 -1.08 -0.26
C GLY A 243 5.06 -0.74 0.75
N GLY A 244 5.01 0.49 1.25
CA GLY A 244 6.00 1.02 2.19
C GLY A 244 5.57 0.86 3.64
N THR A 245 5.68 1.96 4.39
CA THR A 245 5.40 1.99 5.84
C THR A 245 3.96 1.65 6.20
N GLN A 246 3.02 1.80 5.26
CA GLN A 246 1.63 1.35 5.39
C GLN A 246 1.54 -0.17 5.54
N MET A 247 2.23 -0.94 4.68
CA MET A 247 2.27 -2.40 4.77
C MET A 247 3.06 -2.89 5.99
N ALA A 248 4.04 -2.12 6.48
CA ALA A 248 4.64 -2.40 7.78
C ALA A 248 3.64 -2.18 8.92
N SER A 249 2.79 -1.15 8.87
CA SER A 249 1.71 -0.95 9.85
C SER A 249 0.71 -2.10 9.84
N VAL A 250 0.35 -2.63 8.67
CA VAL A 250 -0.45 -3.88 8.56
C VAL A 250 0.21 -5.02 9.33
N LEU A 251 1.51 -5.22 9.17
CA LEU A 251 2.25 -6.26 9.92
C LEU A 251 2.29 -5.98 11.43
N LEU A 252 2.36 -4.72 11.86
CA LEU A 252 2.28 -4.35 13.28
C LEU A 252 0.89 -4.63 13.87
N VAL A 253 -0.19 -4.44 13.09
CA VAL A 253 -1.54 -4.86 13.48
C VAL A 253 -1.60 -6.38 13.64
N VAL A 254 -1.09 -7.14 12.65
CA VAL A 254 -0.99 -8.60 12.74
C VAL A 254 -0.21 -9.03 13.99
N ASN A 255 0.95 -8.43 14.24
CA ASN A 255 1.79 -8.70 15.41
C ASN A 255 1.01 -8.48 16.71
N SER A 256 0.30 -7.36 16.83
CA SER A 256 -0.44 -7.00 18.04
C SER A 256 -1.61 -7.95 18.28
N ILE A 257 -2.36 -8.33 17.24
CA ILE A 257 -3.44 -9.32 17.31
C ILE A 257 -2.89 -10.67 17.77
N LEU A 258 -1.78 -11.13 17.18
CA LEU A 258 -1.14 -12.39 17.58
C LEU A 258 -0.69 -12.37 19.03
N LYS A 259 -0.08 -11.28 19.52
CA LYS A 259 0.29 -11.13 20.93
C LYS A 259 -0.92 -11.21 21.86
N THR A 260 -1.99 -10.47 21.55
CA THR A 260 -3.22 -10.46 22.35
C THR A 260 -3.89 -11.83 22.40
N MET A 261 -3.89 -12.55 21.28
CA MET A 261 -4.54 -13.86 21.17
C MET A 261 -3.63 -15.04 21.55
N GLY A 262 -2.33 -14.81 21.83
CA GLY A 262 -1.35 -15.88 22.02
C GLY A 262 -1.11 -16.73 20.76
N GLY A 263 -1.33 -16.16 19.57
CA GLY A 263 -1.25 -16.83 18.28
C GLY A 263 0.15 -16.86 17.67
N GLN A 264 0.31 -17.64 16.61
CA GLN A 264 1.51 -17.67 15.77
C GLN A 264 1.14 -17.55 14.30
N ILE A 265 2.10 -17.17 13.47
CA ILE A 265 1.95 -17.04 12.03
C ILE A 265 3.08 -17.77 11.31
N ASP A 266 2.76 -18.45 10.22
CA ASP A 266 3.77 -18.96 9.28
C ASP A 266 4.26 -17.80 8.41
N SER A 267 5.24 -17.05 8.89
CA SER A 267 5.78 -15.92 8.15
C SER A 267 6.65 -16.32 6.96
N SER A 268 6.91 -17.62 6.76
CA SER A 268 7.69 -18.11 5.60
C SER A 268 6.96 -17.92 4.27
N ILE A 269 5.64 -17.67 4.31
CA ILE A 269 4.82 -17.37 3.12
C ILE A 269 4.76 -15.87 2.82
N LEU A 270 5.32 -15.02 3.67
CA LEU A 270 5.19 -13.57 3.60
C LEU A 270 6.50 -12.90 3.19
N ALA A 271 6.37 -11.87 2.36
CA ALA A 271 7.41 -10.87 2.18
C ALA A 271 6.82 -9.47 2.03
N LEU A 272 7.59 -8.46 2.40
CA LEU A 272 7.33 -7.06 2.03
C LEU A 272 8.25 -6.66 0.88
N CYS A 273 7.67 -6.09 -0.18
CA CYS A 273 8.43 -5.54 -1.30
C CYS A 273 8.09 -4.07 -1.48
N THR A 274 9.12 -3.23 -1.46
CA THR A 274 8.97 -1.78 -1.62
C THR A 274 9.97 -1.21 -2.62
N THR A 275 9.99 0.11 -2.80
CA THR A 275 10.93 0.81 -3.66
C THR A 275 12.23 1.16 -2.93
N LYS A 276 13.30 1.41 -3.70
CA LYS A 276 14.53 2.00 -3.18
C LYS A 276 14.28 3.31 -2.43
N TRP A 277 13.34 4.13 -2.92
CA TRP A 277 13.02 5.42 -2.33
C TRP A 277 12.49 5.31 -0.90
N ILE A 278 11.74 4.25 -0.57
CA ILE A 278 11.31 3.97 0.81
C ILE A 278 12.45 3.36 1.63
N ALA A 279 13.19 2.40 1.08
CA ALA A 279 14.25 1.71 1.81
C ALA A 279 15.43 2.61 2.18
N GLN A 280 15.64 3.71 1.43
CA GLN A 280 16.72 4.68 1.63
C GLN A 280 16.21 6.06 2.07
N ASP A 281 14.93 6.18 2.46
CA ASP A 281 14.36 7.42 2.94
C ASP A 281 15.07 7.83 4.25
N THR A 282 15.70 9.01 4.29
CA THR A 282 16.38 9.50 5.50
C THR A 282 15.41 10.04 6.55
N ASN A 283 14.15 10.24 6.18
CA ASN A 283 13.09 10.72 7.06
C ASN A 283 12.18 9.58 7.56
N ALA A 284 12.48 8.33 7.21
CA ALA A 284 11.73 7.15 7.62
C ALA A 284 12.67 5.97 7.86
N ASN A 285 12.17 4.87 8.44
CA ASN A 285 12.98 3.68 8.64
C ASN A 285 12.12 2.41 8.57
N ILE A 286 11.88 1.96 7.33
CA ILE A 286 11.09 0.74 7.08
C ILE A 286 11.73 -0.48 7.74
N LYS A 287 13.06 -0.56 7.80
CA LYS A 287 13.77 -1.67 8.43
C LYS A 287 13.47 -1.71 9.93
N ALA A 288 13.60 -0.58 10.62
CA ALA A 288 13.30 -0.49 12.05
C ALA A 288 11.84 -0.84 12.35
N LEU A 289 10.87 -0.41 11.52
CA LEU A 289 9.46 -0.81 11.67
C LEU A 289 9.28 -2.34 11.62
N LEU A 290 9.96 -3.00 10.69
CA LEU A 290 9.87 -4.46 10.55
C LEU A 290 10.61 -5.22 11.65
N GLU A 291 11.64 -4.62 12.26
CA GLU A 291 12.35 -5.19 13.42
C GLU A 291 11.53 -5.14 14.72
N LEU A 292 10.41 -4.41 14.76
CA LEU A 292 9.46 -4.40 15.88
C LEU A 292 8.53 -5.64 15.92
N LEU A 293 8.54 -6.45 14.86
CA LEU A 293 7.71 -7.65 14.76
C LEU A 293 8.30 -8.78 15.61
N ASP A 294 7.45 -9.55 16.29
CA ASP A 294 7.87 -10.71 17.08
C ASP A 294 8.12 -11.95 16.19
N PHE A 295 7.76 -11.86 14.91
CA PHE A 295 8.00 -12.89 13.90
C PHE A 295 8.96 -12.39 12.83
N LYS A 296 9.72 -13.30 12.24
CA LYS A 296 10.65 -12.98 11.15
C LYS A 296 9.88 -12.59 9.89
N ILE A 297 10.37 -11.62 9.13
CA ILE A 297 9.79 -11.24 7.83
C ILE A 297 10.89 -11.13 6.78
N ASN A 298 10.59 -11.57 5.57
CA ASN A 298 11.41 -11.29 4.40
C ASN A 298 11.05 -9.89 3.87
N ALA A 299 12.02 -9.05 3.59
CA ALA A 299 11.76 -7.71 3.05
C ALA A 299 12.81 -7.29 2.02
N TYR A 300 12.36 -6.66 0.94
CA TYR A 300 13.19 -6.32 -0.21
C TYR A 300 12.81 -4.96 -0.78
N ASN A 301 13.78 -4.32 -1.43
CA ASN A 301 13.51 -3.16 -2.25
C ASN A 301 13.99 -3.34 -3.69
N ALA A 302 13.19 -2.86 -4.64
CA ALA A 302 13.59 -2.78 -6.03
C ALA A 302 14.64 -1.67 -6.20
N ASN A 303 15.78 -1.98 -6.81
CA ASN A 303 16.79 -0.97 -7.15
C ASN A 303 16.44 -0.32 -8.49
N PHE A 304 15.47 0.59 -8.42
CA PHE A 304 14.94 1.38 -9.52
C PHE A 304 15.03 2.87 -9.16
N ASP A 305 15.24 3.71 -10.16
CA ASP A 305 15.30 5.17 -10.08
C ASP A 305 15.00 5.73 -11.49
N PHE A 306 14.71 7.03 -11.59
CA PHE A 306 14.43 7.71 -12.86
C PHE A 306 15.63 8.51 -13.40
N ALA A 307 16.86 8.21 -12.97
CA ALA A 307 18.04 8.99 -13.36
C ALA A 307 18.27 9.00 -14.89
N SER A 308 17.91 7.92 -15.59
CA SER A 308 18.00 7.82 -17.05
C SER A 308 16.76 8.33 -17.81
N SER A 309 15.71 8.74 -17.09
CA SER A 309 14.50 9.28 -17.72
C SER A 309 14.74 10.66 -18.33
N LYS A 310 14.00 10.98 -19.38
CA LYS A 310 13.95 12.33 -19.97
C LYS A 310 12.93 13.23 -19.26
N SER A 311 11.97 12.64 -18.55
CA SER A 311 10.94 13.38 -17.82
C SER A 311 11.50 13.99 -16.54
N GLU A 312 11.56 15.32 -16.48
CA GLU A 312 11.96 16.04 -15.28
C GLU A 312 10.98 15.81 -14.11
N VAL A 313 9.71 15.53 -14.43
CA VAL A 313 8.69 15.25 -13.43
C VAL A 313 8.87 13.85 -12.83
N LEU A 314 9.25 12.83 -13.61
CA LEU A 314 9.57 11.50 -13.07
C LEU A 314 10.81 11.53 -12.18
N LYS A 315 11.83 12.34 -12.53
CA LYS A 315 13.02 12.54 -11.68
C LYS A 315 12.71 13.13 -10.30
N LEU A 316 11.52 13.67 -10.07
CA LEU A 316 11.11 14.11 -8.73
C LEU A 316 10.98 12.94 -7.75
N TYR A 317 10.71 11.71 -8.21
CA TYR A 317 10.75 10.52 -7.38
C TYR A 317 12.13 10.32 -6.73
N ASP A 318 13.20 10.49 -7.50
CA ASP A 318 14.58 10.40 -7.02
C ASP A 318 14.94 11.52 -6.04
N LYS A 319 14.13 12.58 -5.99
CA LYS A 319 14.26 13.70 -5.05
C LYS A 319 13.36 13.54 -3.81
N GLY A 320 12.69 12.38 -3.67
CA GLY A 320 11.89 12.04 -2.49
C GLY A 320 10.42 12.39 -2.59
N GLU A 321 9.87 12.54 -3.79
CA GLU A 321 8.44 12.73 -3.98
C GLU A 321 7.72 11.43 -4.36
N ALA A 322 6.46 11.26 -3.95
CA ALA A 322 5.62 10.08 -4.14
C ALA A 322 6.17 8.78 -3.52
N LYS A 323 7.38 8.35 -3.91
CA LYS A 323 8.19 7.22 -3.43
C LYS A 323 7.58 5.82 -3.60
N GLU A 324 6.30 5.64 -3.34
CA GLU A 324 5.62 4.35 -3.32
C GLU A 324 4.11 4.53 -3.46
N GLY A 325 3.42 3.48 -3.87
CA GLY A 325 1.97 3.41 -3.95
C GLY A 325 1.56 2.44 -5.04
N VAL A 326 0.30 1.95 -4.98
CA VAL A 326 -0.27 1.07 -6.02
C VAL A 326 0.63 -0.15 -6.29
N GLY A 327 1.35 -0.60 -5.26
CA GLY A 327 2.28 -1.73 -5.32
C GLY A 327 3.50 -1.55 -6.23
N ALA A 328 3.92 -0.32 -6.54
CA ALA A 328 5.04 -0.05 -7.44
C ALA A 328 6.32 -0.82 -7.04
N GLY A 329 6.67 -0.85 -5.76
CA GLY A 329 7.80 -1.65 -5.26
C GLY A 329 7.67 -3.15 -5.56
N GLY A 330 6.52 -3.75 -5.26
CA GLY A 330 6.24 -5.16 -5.55
C GLY A 330 6.22 -5.47 -7.05
N ALA A 331 5.66 -4.56 -7.86
CA ALA A 331 5.67 -4.68 -9.31
C ALA A 331 7.09 -4.62 -9.88
N LEU A 332 7.94 -3.72 -9.38
CA LEU A 332 9.34 -3.65 -9.81
C LEU A 332 10.14 -4.89 -9.38
N ILE A 333 9.88 -5.47 -8.20
CA ILE A 333 10.47 -6.75 -7.81
C ILE A 333 10.00 -7.86 -8.77
N TYR A 334 8.69 -7.92 -9.07
CA TYR A 334 8.14 -8.85 -10.05
C TYR A 334 8.82 -8.72 -11.40
N ALA A 335 8.99 -7.48 -11.89
CA ALA A 335 9.70 -7.17 -13.13
C ALA A 335 11.16 -7.66 -13.09
N CYS A 336 11.87 -7.41 -11.98
CA CYS A 336 13.25 -7.85 -11.78
C CYS A 336 13.39 -9.38 -11.86
N ILE A 337 12.52 -10.13 -11.19
CA ILE A 337 12.56 -11.60 -11.18
C ILE A 337 11.93 -12.23 -12.42
N ASN A 338 11.39 -11.43 -13.33
CA ASN A 338 10.88 -11.87 -14.63
C ASN A 338 11.70 -11.31 -15.82
N GLY A 339 12.87 -10.72 -15.54
CA GLY A 339 13.87 -10.38 -16.56
C GLY A 339 13.68 -9.02 -17.25
N LEU A 340 12.75 -8.18 -16.80
CA LEU A 340 12.56 -6.84 -17.37
C LEU A 340 13.72 -5.90 -17.03
N GLN A 341 14.12 -5.09 -18.01
CA GLN A 341 15.17 -4.09 -17.84
C GLN A 341 14.59 -2.75 -17.40
N LYS A 342 15.41 -1.99 -16.68
CA LYS A 342 15.06 -0.68 -16.13
C LYS A 342 14.63 0.29 -17.22
N ASP A 343 15.39 0.36 -18.31
CA ASP A 343 15.13 1.31 -19.39
C ASP A 343 13.85 0.98 -20.18
N GLU A 344 13.47 -0.30 -20.27
CA GLU A 344 12.20 -0.72 -20.86
C GLU A 344 11.01 -0.19 -20.05
N ILE A 345 11.09 -0.31 -18.72
CA ILE A 345 10.07 0.18 -17.79
C ILE A 345 10.00 1.70 -17.86
N ILE A 346 11.13 2.42 -17.81
CA ILE A 346 11.16 3.89 -17.92
C ILE A 346 10.54 4.35 -19.22
N LYS A 347 10.97 3.79 -20.36
CA LYS A 347 10.42 4.13 -21.68
C LYS A 347 8.91 3.87 -21.73
N LYS A 348 8.44 2.80 -21.09
CA LYS A 348 7.01 2.50 -21.05
C LYS A 348 6.22 3.53 -20.21
N ILE A 349 6.78 3.98 -19.11
CA ILE A 349 6.20 5.04 -18.27
C ILE A 349 6.17 6.38 -19.03
N GLU A 350 7.26 6.74 -19.71
CA GLU A 350 7.35 7.96 -20.54
C GLU A 350 6.28 7.97 -21.64
N ASN A 351 6.03 6.83 -22.30
CA ASN A 351 4.96 6.72 -23.29
C ASN A 351 3.56 7.03 -22.71
N PHE A 352 3.28 6.68 -21.45
CA PHE A 352 2.00 7.03 -20.80
C PHE A 352 1.87 8.53 -20.55
N LEU A 353 2.99 9.25 -20.44
CA LEU A 353 3.04 10.70 -20.28
C LEU A 353 3.09 11.44 -21.64
N GLY A 354 3.18 10.70 -22.75
CA GLY A 354 3.33 11.27 -24.09
C GLY A 354 4.72 11.83 -24.38
N GLU A 355 5.76 11.31 -23.70
CA GLU A 355 7.16 11.74 -23.82
C GLU A 355 8.03 10.79 -24.66
#